data_AF-A0A2V2F6Y7-F1
#
_entry.id   AF-A0A2V2F6Y7-F1
#
_cell.length_a   1.000
_cell.length_b   1.000
_cell.length_c   1.000
_cell.angle_alpha   90.00
_cell.angle_beta   90.00
_cell.angle_gamma   90.00
#
_symmetry.space_group_name_H-M   'P 1'
#
loop_
_entity.id
_entity.type
_entity.pdbx_description
1 polymer ?
#
loop_
_entity_poly.entity_id
_entity_poly.type
_entity_poly.pdbx_seq_one_letter_code
_entity_poly.pdbx_strand_id
1 'polypeptide(L)'
;MKKHIWLVTLLLCALLLIGAAAAEQVVYVSDGGNGDGTSASAPLGDLAAAYNALGDAGGRIVLVGTYTLNGHLVEPAHAGLVTLTQEIGGTSYRTADGAGLLCNGKRYVQNGPTAFENITLRGLGAKTVKNNGAIFVAQFHPITIGEGVVCADFGNYAAASNGATIVGGTQNGADKYNSLTDDLDSHITVKSGKFNIVAFSRQVSRDFTGMAHIDISGGEVPILYFGSINNGTGGAANVRITGGSFTNKWNAGTSSKFTGNLTVTVKGGDFSALTTANGQPTGTVAKSRIDLSTLPAEQARALKAKLAGFNEIVTEAGTTSNKIPEEVFLAGSFTATDGTTIPYRYYLPEGYQTSGKTYPVFLYMHGNGSRGSDNVSQLTTNGAALNTAVLNSDYACIMIAPQCPAHPAEWIDRNAYPGSDAFAADLADGKLETRNYLNAAMELLNSFITDKTIPADTSRIYVTGSSNGGGAAWAMAALHPHVFAAAIPMCGTGNSLSPVTAAGANALVPSYLNLPIWTFHGDADTTLSIEGTRGIVNAVNAAGGKKINFTIIPGGSHDIVSQAAGTDGLIDWIFAQKNENFRNTLMPVRDPMDANGDGKVDLQDVLTMLADILRGSSNYSLNDVTNTLKQLAQA
;
A
#
# COMPACT_ATOMS: atom_id res chain seq x y z
N MET A 1 -58.36 -41.06 -23.75
CA MET A 1 -59.06 -39.91 -23.12
C MET A 1 -58.41 -39.32 -21.86
N LYS A 2 -57.37 -39.90 -21.24
CA LYS A 2 -56.73 -39.31 -20.03
C LYS A 2 -55.41 -38.54 -20.26
N LYS A 3 -54.85 -38.54 -21.48
CA LYS A 3 -53.60 -37.82 -21.82
C LYS A 3 -53.80 -36.45 -22.49
N HIS A 4 -55.04 -36.00 -22.70
CA HIS A 4 -55.34 -34.70 -23.31
C HIS A 4 -56.01 -33.70 -22.36
N ILE A 5 -56.28 -34.10 -21.11
CA ILE A 5 -56.88 -33.20 -20.11
C ILE A 5 -55.78 -32.36 -19.43
N TRP A 6 -54.58 -32.92 -19.19
CA TRP A 6 -53.49 -32.23 -18.50
C TRP A 6 -52.83 -31.10 -19.32
N LEU A 7 -52.77 -31.21 -20.65
CA LEU A 7 -52.23 -30.13 -21.50
C LEU A 7 -53.19 -28.94 -21.61
N VAL A 8 -54.51 -29.18 -21.53
CA VAL A 8 -55.51 -28.12 -21.64
C VAL A 8 -55.64 -27.33 -20.34
N THR A 9 -55.41 -27.95 -19.17
CA THR A 9 -55.38 -27.25 -17.88
C THR A 9 -54.12 -26.41 -17.68
N LEU A 10 -52.96 -26.84 -18.19
CA LEU A 10 -51.71 -26.06 -18.16
C LEU A 10 -51.73 -24.88 -19.14
N LEU A 11 -52.37 -25.02 -20.30
CA LEU A 11 -52.58 -23.88 -21.21
C LEU A 11 -53.60 -22.88 -20.65
N LEU A 12 -54.66 -23.31 -19.96
CA LEU A 12 -55.61 -22.39 -19.33
C LEU A 12 -55.02 -21.64 -18.11
N CYS A 13 -54.11 -22.25 -17.35
CA CYS A 13 -53.40 -21.56 -16.26
C CYS A 13 -52.31 -20.60 -16.78
N ALA A 14 -51.69 -20.87 -17.94
CA ALA A 14 -50.74 -19.97 -18.58
C ALA A 14 -51.43 -18.78 -19.30
N LEU A 15 -52.69 -18.92 -19.71
CA LEU A 15 -53.49 -17.85 -20.32
C LEU A 15 -54.15 -16.90 -19.31
N LEU A 16 -54.09 -17.21 -18.00
CA LEU A 16 -54.62 -16.36 -16.92
C LEU A 16 -53.54 -15.58 -16.14
N LEU A 17 -52.29 -15.63 -16.59
CA LEU A 17 -51.15 -14.89 -16.00
C LEU A 17 -50.44 -13.98 -17.01
N ILE A 18 -51.12 -13.60 -18.10
CA ILE A 18 -50.77 -12.37 -18.81
C ILE A 18 -51.37 -11.22 -17.98
N GLY A 19 -50.73 -10.92 -16.85
CA GLY A 19 -50.90 -9.60 -16.25
C GLY A 19 -50.52 -8.61 -17.33
N ALA A 20 -51.48 -7.80 -17.78
CA ALA A 20 -51.18 -6.67 -18.64
C ALA A 20 -50.02 -5.92 -17.99
N ALA A 21 -48.85 -5.88 -18.64
CA ALA A 21 -47.81 -4.96 -18.23
C ALA A 21 -48.45 -3.58 -18.28
N ALA A 22 -48.71 -2.99 -17.11
CA ALA A 22 -49.21 -1.63 -17.04
C ALA A 22 -48.25 -0.78 -17.87
N ALA A 23 -48.78 -0.02 -18.82
CA ALA A 23 -47.96 0.88 -19.62
C ALA A 23 -47.15 1.78 -18.66
N GLU A 24 -45.85 1.92 -18.92
CA GLU A 24 -44.98 2.82 -18.14
C GLU A 24 -45.64 4.19 -18.07
N GLN A 25 -45.87 4.70 -16.86
CA GLN A 25 -46.47 6.01 -16.71
C GLN A 25 -45.45 7.08 -17.11
N VAL A 26 -45.87 8.03 -17.94
CA VAL A 26 -45.02 9.10 -18.47
C VAL A 26 -45.62 10.44 -18.11
N VAL A 27 -44.79 11.33 -17.57
CA VAL A 27 -45.16 12.70 -17.23
C VAL A 27 -44.18 13.68 -17.87
N TYR A 28 -44.69 14.70 -18.54
CA TYR A 28 -43.89 15.74 -19.19
C TYR A 28 -43.81 16.99 -18.31
N VAL A 29 -42.62 17.60 -18.22
CA VAL A 29 -42.37 18.81 -17.42
C VAL A 29 -41.49 19.80 -18.19
N SER A 30 -41.72 21.09 -18.03
CA SER A 30 -40.91 22.16 -18.63
C SER A 30 -40.92 23.40 -17.75
N ASP A 31 -39.94 24.30 -17.94
CA ASP A 31 -40.01 25.63 -17.31
C ASP A 31 -41.30 26.36 -17.71
N GLY A 32 -42.04 26.86 -16.72
CA GLY A 32 -43.28 27.60 -16.92
C GLY A 32 -44.46 26.79 -17.45
N GLY A 33 -44.38 25.45 -17.45
CA GLY A 33 -45.48 24.57 -17.85
C GLY A 33 -46.74 24.77 -17.01
N ASN A 34 -47.91 24.77 -17.64
CA ASN A 34 -49.21 24.96 -16.99
C ASN A 34 -50.23 23.88 -17.38
N GLY A 35 -49.76 22.78 -17.99
CA GLY A 35 -50.59 21.66 -18.44
C GLY A 35 -50.84 20.61 -17.35
N ASP A 36 -51.29 19.43 -17.76
CA ASP A 36 -51.57 18.28 -16.89
C ASP A 36 -50.44 17.23 -16.86
N GLY A 37 -49.39 17.43 -17.67
CA GLY A 37 -48.24 16.53 -17.77
C GLY A 37 -48.46 15.31 -18.65
N THR A 38 -49.61 15.16 -19.30
CA THR A 38 -49.93 13.95 -20.10
C THR A 38 -49.25 13.93 -21.47
N SER A 39 -48.74 15.08 -21.95
CA SER A 39 -48.08 15.21 -23.24
C SER A 39 -47.05 16.33 -23.26
N ALA A 40 -46.11 16.30 -24.21
CA ALA A 40 -45.11 17.34 -24.38
C ALA A 40 -45.68 18.74 -24.71
N SER A 41 -46.90 18.83 -25.24
CA SER A 41 -47.62 20.09 -25.49
C SER A 41 -48.39 20.61 -24.27
N ALA A 42 -48.58 19.78 -23.25
CA ALA A 42 -49.23 20.14 -22.00
C ALA A 42 -48.36 19.75 -20.78
N PRO A 43 -47.09 20.19 -20.70
CA PRO A 43 -46.20 19.80 -19.61
C PRO A 43 -46.61 20.46 -18.29
N LEU A 44 -46.32 19.79 -17.18
CA LEU A 44 -46.33 20.39 -15.85
C LEU A 44 -45.19 21.41 -15.71
N GLY A 45 -45.36 22.38 -14.81
CA GLY A 45 -44.34 23.39 -14.50
C GLY A 45 -43.46 23.05 -13.31
N ASP A 46 -43.75 21.96 -12.59
CA ASP A 46 -43.12 21.61 -11.33
C ASP A 46 -42.73 20.13 -11.30
N LEU A 47 -41.48 19.86 -10.94
CA LEU A 47 -40.94 18.50 -10.93
C LEU A 47 -41.53 17.68 -9.77
N ALA A 48 -41.80 18.27 -8.60
CA ALA A 48 -42.45 17.54 -7.52
C ALA A 48 -43.90 17.17 -7.88
N ALA A 49 -44.63 18.03 -8.60
CA ALA A 49 -45.92 17.69 -9.18
C ALA A 49 -45.82 16.52 -10.17
N ALA A 50 -44.74 16.44 -10.96
CA ALA A 50 -44.52 15.32 -11.87
C ALA A 50 -44.28 13.99 -11.13
N TYR A 51 -43.50 14.01 -10.05
CA TYR A 51 -43.34 12.85 -9.17
C TYR A 51 -44.68 12.43 -8.54
N ASN A 52 -45.46 13.38 -8.01
CA ASN A 52 -46.78 13.09 -7.44
C ASN A 52 -47.74 12.51 -8.48
N ALA A 53 -47.65 12.95 -9.74
CA ALA A 53 -48.46 12.42 -10.83
C ALA A 53 -48.10 10.96 -11.15
N LEU A 54 -46.82 10.58 -11.09
CA LEU A 54 -46.37 9.18 -11.22
C LEU A 54 -46.81 8.30 -10.03
N GLY A 55 -46.80 8.86 -8.82
CA GLY A 55 -47.12 8.13 -7.59
C GLY A 55 -46.09 7.03 -7.26
N ASP A 56 -46.46 6.15 -6.33
CA ASP A 56 -45.52 5.18 -5.72
C ASP A 56 -44.92 4.17 -6.70
N ALA A 57 -45.61 3.86 -7.81
CA ALA A 57 -45.17 2.89 -8.81
C ALA A 57 -43.98 3.38 -9.64
N GLY A 58 -43.69 4.69 -9.62
CA GLY A 58 -42.67 5.31 -10.46
C GLY A 58 -43.07 5.35 -11.93
N GLY A 59 -42.08 5.49 -12.81
CA GLY A 59 -42.28 5.69 -14.25
C GLY A 59 -41.26 6.65 -14.82
N ARG A 60 -41.68 7.52 -15.74
CA ARG A 60 -40.78 8.40 -16.48
C ARG A 60 -41.20 9.85 -16.40
N ILE A 61 -40.23 10.71 -16.12
CA ILE A 61 -40.37 12.16 -16.24
C ILE A 61 -39.56 12.62 -17.45
N VAL A 62 -40.23 13.25 -18.41
CA VAL A 62 -39.62 13.79 -19.63
C VAL A 62 -39.49 15.31 -19.50
N LEU A 63 -38.25 15.82 -19.42
CA LEU A 63 -38.01 17.26 -19.46
C LEU A 63 -38.11 17.75 -20.91
N VAL A 64 -39.04 18.66 -21.17
CA VAL A 64 -39.25 19.29 -22.48
C VAL A 64 -38.46 20.60 -22.51
N GLY A 65 -37.31 20.60 -23.19
CA GLY A 65 -36.42 21.77 -23.25
C GLY A 65 -35.61 21.98 -21.97
N THR A 66 -35.62 23.20 -21.45
CA THR A 66 -34.93 23.54 -20.19
C THR A 66 -35.89 23.41 -19.00
N TYR A 67 -35.40 22.83 -17.92
CA TYR A 67 -36.03 22.87 -16.62
C TYR A 67 -35.05 23.39 -15.56
N THR A 68 -35.43 24.44 -14.86
CA THR A 68 -34.59 25.15 -13.90
C THR A 68 -34.96 24.79 -12.47
N LEU A 69 -34.01 24.20 -11.73
CA LEU A 69 -34.17 24.03 -10.29
C LEU A 69 -34.00 25.36 -9.57
N ASN A 70 -35.13 25.99 -9.24
CA ASN A 70 -35.15 27.25 -8.49
C ASN A 70 -34.67 27.07 -7.04
N GLY A 71 -34.92 25.89 -6.45
CA GLY A 71 -34.50 25.51 -5.10
C GLY A 71 -33.73 24.18 -5.05
N HIS A 72 -33.40 23.72 -3.85
CA HIS A 72 -33.07 22.31 -3.67
C HIS A 72 -34.33 21.47 -3.90
N LEU A 73 -34.18 20.33 -4.57
CA LEU A 73 -35.27 19.38 -4.74
C LEU A 73 -35.12 18.28 -3.69
N VAL A 74 -36.22 17.93 -3.05
CA VAL A 74 -36.42 16.64 -2.40
C VAL A 74 -37.53 15.96 -3.20
N GLU A 75 -37.25 14.79 -3.77
CA GLU A 75 -38.27 14.01 -4.45
C GLU A 75 -39.42 13.70 -3.47
N PRO A 76 -40.69 13.80 -3.89
CA PRO A 76 -41.76 13.06 -3.23
C PRO A 76 -41.37 11.59 -3.08
N ALA A 77 -41.79 10.92 -1.99
CA ALA A 77 -41.43 9.52 -1.78
C ALA A 77 -42.03 8.63 -2.87
N HIS A 78 -41.27 7.64 -3.34
CA HIS A 78 -41.74 6.63 -4.28
C HIS A 78 -40.99 5.31 -4.07
N ALA A 79 -41.66 4.18 -4.31
CA ALA A 79 -41.07 2.85 -4.18
C ALA A 79 -40.51 2.34 -5.51
N GLY A 80 -41.20 2.64 -6.62
CA GLY A 80 -40.78 2.29 -7.96
C GLY A 80 -39.71 3.21 -8.52
N LEU A 81 -39.05 2.74 -9.58
CA LEU A 81 -38.01 3.49 -10.28
C LEU A 81 -38.62 4.69 -11.01
N VAL A 82 -38.08 5.88 -10.78
CA VAL A 82 -38.37 7.07 -11.60
C VAL A 82 -37.20 7.36 -12.53
N THR A 83 -37.45 7.44 -13.83
CA THR A 83 -36.44 7.78 -14.84
C THR A 83 -36.64 9.21 -15.32
N LEU A 84 -35.66 10.08 -15.08
CA LEU A 84 -35.59 11.41 -15.68
C LEU A 84 -34.88 11.34 -17.03
N THR A 85 -35.51 11.87 -18.05
CA THR A 85 -34.98 11.86 -19.41
C THR A 85 -35.36 13.10 -20.20
N GLN A 86 -34.66 13.35 -21.30
CA GLN A 86 -35.09 14.27 -22.35
C GLN A 86 -35.40 13.53 -23.65
N GLU A 87 -35.47 12.20 -23.63
CA GLU A 87 -35.72 11.40 -24.82
C GLU A 87 -36.75 10.30 -24.55
N ILE A 88 -37.75 10.20 -25.43
CA ILE A 88 -38.77 9.16 -25.35
C ILE A 88 -39.30 8.83 -26.74
N GLY A 89 -39.51 7.54 -27.03
CA GLY A 89 -40.10 7.09 -28.29
C GLY A 89 -39.35 7.56 -29.55
N GLY A 90 -38.02 7.73 -29.47
CA GLY A 90 -37.19 8.26 -30.56
C GLY A 90 -37.24 9.78 -30.75
N THR A 91 -38.01 10.51 -29.92
CA THR A 91 -38.05 11.97 -29.91
C THR A 91 -37.08 12.51 -28.88
N SER A 92 -36.23 13.45 -29.28
CA SER A 92 -35.32 14.16 -28.37
C SER A 92 -35.82 15.58 -28.09
N TYR A 93 -35.88 15.94 -26.81
CA TYR A 93 -36.23 17.28 -26.32
C TYR A 93 -34.99 18.12 -25.95
N ARG A 94 -33.82 17.72 -26.45
CA ARG A 94 -32.52 18.40 -26.28
C ARG A 94 -32.20 19.38 -27.41
N THR A 95 -33.21 19.85 -28.11
CA THR A 95 -33.07 20.51 -29.42
C THR A 95 -32.68 21.98 -29.34
N ALA A 96 -32.93 22.64 -28.20
CA ALA A 96 -32.56 24.03 -27.97
C ALA A 96 -31.22 24.16 -27.24
N ASP A 97 -30.48 25.23 -27.53
CA ASP A 97 -29.31 25.60 -26.72
C ASP A 97 -29.75 25.85 -25.27
N GLY A 98 -28.98 25.34 -24.32
CA GLY A 98 -29.36 25.36 -22.91
C GLY A 98 -30.43 24.34 -22.47
N ALA A 99 -30.96 23.49 -23.36
CA ALA A 99 -31.89 22.42 -22.96
C ALA A 99 -31.23 21.46 -21.97
N GLY A 100 -31.95 21.05 -20.93
CA GLY A 100 -31.43 20.26 -19.82
C GLY A 100 -32.00 20.65 -18.47
N LEU A 101 -31.56 19.92 -17.44
CA LEU A 101 -31.80 20.25 -16.04
C LEU A 101 -30.75 21.26 -15.56
N LEU A 102 -31.12 22.53 -15.42
CA LEU A 102 -30.25 23.55 -14.84
C LEU A 102 -30.26 23.42 -13.31
N CYS A 103 -29.18 22.87 -12.75
CA CYS A 103 -29.10 22.47 -11.34
C CYS A 103 -27.91 23.07 -10.58
N ASN A 104 -27.27 24.11 -11.13
CA ASN A 104 -26.12 24.74 -10.49
C ASN A 104 -26.40 25.25 -9.06
N GLY A 105 -25.51 24.92 -8.13
CA GLY A 105 -25.61 25.29 -6.73
C GLY A 105 -26.77 24.61 -6.01
N LYS A 106 -27.42 23.61 -6.64
CA LYS A 106 -28.57 22.90 -6.08
C LYS A 106 -28.18 21.50 -5.61
N ARG A 107 -29.03 21.00 -4.72
CA ARG A 107 -29.05 19.61 -4.29
C ARG A 107 -30.28 18.97 -4.92
N TYR A 108 -30.09 17.79 -5.47
CA TYR A 108 -31.14 16.90 -5.94
C TYR A 108 -31.17 15.73 -4.97
N VAL A 109 -32.16 15.70 -4.08
CA VAL A 109 -32.22 14.75 -2.97
C VAL A 109 -33.27 13.68 -3.30
N GLN A 110 -32.84 12.43 -3.37
CA GLN A 110 -33.70 11.31 -3.71
C GLN A 110 -34.56 10.86 -2.54
N ASN A 111 -35.74 10.33 -2.85
CA ASN A 111 -36.67 9.74 -1.89
C ASN A 111 -37.27 8.42 -2.41
N GLY A 112 -36.61 7.85 -3.41
CA GLY A 112 -36.84 6.54 -3.98
C GLY A 112 -35.76 6.21 -5.02
N PRO A 113 -35.81 5.03 -5.66
CA PRO A 113 -34.87 4.68 -6.73
C PRO A 113 -35.04 5.60 -7.95
N THR A 114 -33.96 6.25 -8.39
CA THR A 114 -34.02 7.22 -9.51
C THR A 114 -32.90 7.02 -10.52
N ALA A 115 -33.26 7.04 -11.80
CA ALA A 115 -32.36 6.97 -12.94
C ALA A 115 -32.36 8.28 -13.75
N PHE A 116 -31.21 8.62 -14.30
CA PHE A 116 -31.03 9.69 -15.28
C PHE A 116 -30.57 9.05 -16.59
N GLU A 117 -31.35 9.21 -17.66
CA GLU A 117 -31.11 8.57 -18.95
C GLU A 117 -31.30 9.62 -20.05
N ASN A 118 -30.36 9.75 -20.98
CA ASN A 118 -30.45 10.69 -22.09
C ASN A 118 -30.93 12.10 -21.64
N ILE A 119 -30.29 12.63 -20.60
CA ILE A 119 -30.53 13.98 -20.06
C ILE A 119 -29.25 14.81 -19.98
N THR A 120 -29.34 16.12 -20.21
CA THR A 120 -28.24 17.06 -19.97
C THR A 120 -28.42 17.71 -18.60
N LEU A 121 -27.45 17.57 -17.72
CA LEU A 121 -27.35 18.23 -16.42
C LEU A 121 -26.46 19.46 -16.57
N ARG A 122 -26.91 20.63 -16.15
CA ARG A 122 -26.25 21.91 -16.43
C ARG A 122 -25.82 22.69 -15.19
N GLY A 123 -24.59 23.18 -15.23
CA GLY A 123 -24.06 24.26 -14.40
C GLY A 123 -24.34 25.65 -14.97
N LEU A 124 -23.53 26.67 -14.62
CA LEU A 124 -23.63 28.05 -15.14
C LEU A 124 -22.49 28.49 -16.09
N GLY A 125 -21.65 27.56 -16.56
CA GLY A 125 -20.72 27.77 -17.68
C GLY A 125 -19.39 28.46 -17.36
N ALA A 126 -19.22 29.05 -16.17
CA ALA A 126 -17.96 29.72 -15.79
C ALA A 126 -17.11 28.91 -14.79
N LYS A 127 -15.86 28.59 -15.18
CA LYS A 127 -14.85 27.89 -14.33
C LYS A 127 -14.40 28.70 -13.10
N THR A 128 -14.72 29.99 -13.05
CA THR A 128 -14.35 30.94 -11.97
C THR A 128 -15.46 31.15 -10.94
N VAL A 129 -16.67 30.63 -11.17
CA VAL A 129 -17.76 30.71 -10.21
C VAL A 129 -17.53 29.71 -9.09
N LYS A 130 -17.33 30.22 -7.87
CA LYS A 130 -17.21 29.38 -6.66
C LYS A 130 -18.48 28.51 -6.52
N ASN A 131 -18.29 27.22 -6.26
CA ASN A 131 -19.38 26.23 -6.13
C ASN A 131 -20.26 26.07 -7.38
N ASN A 132 -19.67 26.17 -8.59
CA ASN A 132 -20.35 25.85 -9.85
C ASN A 132 -20.54 24.32 -10.01
N GLY A 133 -21.35 23.71 -9.14
CA GLY A 133 -21.57 22.28 -9.06
C GLY A 133 -23.00 21.95 -8.64
N ALA A 134 -23.37 20.68 -8.78
CA ALA A 134 -24.65 20.14 -8.31
C ALA A 134 -24.39 18.84 -7.55
N ILE A 135 -25.16 18.59 -6.48
CA ILE A 135 -25.01 17.40 -5.65
C ILE A 135 -26.27 16.56 -5.75
N PHE A 136 -26.13 15.33 -6.23
CA PHE A 136 -27.17 14.31 -6.29
C PHE A 136 -27.03 13.43 -5.05
N VAL A 137 -27.92 13.62 -4.08
CA VAL A 137 -27.90 12.94 -2.78
C VAL A 137 -28.89 11.79 -2.84
N ALA A 138 -28.40 10.56 -2.91
CA ALA A 138 -29.23 9.38 -3.13
C ALA A 138 -29.96 8.93 -1.85
N GLN A 139 -29.50 9.35 -0.67
CA GLN A 139 -30.07 8.95 0.62
C GLN A 139 -30.18 7.42 0.78
N PHE A 140 -29.17 6.69 0.30
CA PHE A 140 -29.12 5.22 0.25
C PHE A 140 -30.16 4.57 -0.67
N HIS A 141 -30.92 5.35 -1.45
CA HIS A 141 -31.68 4.80 -2.56
C HIS A 141 -30.76 4.50 -3.76
N PRO A 142 -31.14 3.56 -4.65
CA PRO A 142 -30.41 3.31 -5.88
C PRO A 142 -30.41 4.54 -6.79
N ILE A 143 -29.22 5.03 -7.13
CA ILE A 143 -29.01 6.05 -8.15
C ILE A 143 -28.36 5.44 -9.38
N THR A 144 -28.99 5.65 -10.54
CA THR A 144 -28.44 5.23 -11.84
C THR A 144 -28.17 6.44 -12.72
N ILE A 145 -26.91 6.68 -13.05
CA ILE A 145 -26.53 7.51 -14.19
C ILE A 145 -26.42 6.59 -15.39
N GLY A 146 -27.48 6.57 -16.18
CA GLY A 146 -27.68 5.72 -17.33
C GLY A 146 -26.91 6.16 -18.56
N GLU A 147 -27.38 5.78 -19.73
CA GLU A 147 -26.77 6.13 -21.00
C GLU A 147 -27.06 7.58 -21.40
N GLY A 148 -26.18 8.14 -22.23
CA GLY A 148 -26.40 9.45 -22.85
C GLY A 148 -26.52 10.63 -21.88
N VAL A 149 -26.16 10.50 -20.60
CA VAL A 149 -26.14 11.61 -19.64
C VAL A 149 -24.96 12.53 -19.96
N VAL A 150 -25.23 13.83 -20.03
CA VAL A 150 -24.23 14.85 -20.31
C VAL A 150 -24.15 15.81 -19.13
N CYS A 151 -22.96 16.05 -18.59
CA CYS A 151 -22.71 17.06 -17.56
C CYS A 151 -22.08 18.29 -18.21
N ALA A 152 -22.89 19.27 -18.57
CA ALA A 152 -22.45 20.50 -19.22
C ALA A 152 -22.30 21.65 -18.22
N ASP A 153 -21.46 22.62 -18.54
CA ASP A 153 -21.42 23.94 -17.87
C ASP A 153 -21.03 23.93 -16.38
N PHE A 154 -20.54 22.81 -15.84
CA PHE A 154 -20.02 22.70 -14.47
C PHE A 154 -18.57 23.20 -14.33
N GLY A 155 -18.15 23.45 -13.08
CA GLY A 155 -16.82 23.95 -12.75
C GLY A 155 -15.69 22.92 -12.87
N ASN A 156 -14.56 23.22 -12.22
CA ASN A 156 -13.44 22.28 -12.17
C ASN A 156 -13.76 21.16 -11.16
N TYR A 157 -13.77 19.90 -11.57
CA TYR A 157 -14.10 18.75 -10.70
C TYR A 157 -13.03 18.46 -9.62
N ALA A 158 -12.32 19.48 -9.15
CA ALA A 158 -11.25 19.41 -8.16
C ALA A 158 -11.74 19.08 -6.75
N ALA A 159 -13.04 19.24 -6.47
CA ALA A 159 -13.67 18.88 -5.21
C ALA A 159 -15.14 18.49 -5.42
N ALA A 160 -15.71 17.75 -4.46
CA ALA A 160 -17.12 17.34 -4.42
C ALA A 160 -18.14 18.52 -4.44
N SER A 161 -17.70 19.78 -4.33
CA SER A 161 -18.56 20.97 -4.39
C SER A 161 -18.51 21.72 -5.73
N ASN A 162 -17.57 21.39 -6.62
CA ASN A 162 -17.23 22.23 -7.78
C ASN A 162 -17.70 21.65 -9.13
N GLY A 163 -18.28 20.46 -9.16
CA GLY A 163 -18.84 19.81 -10.34
C GLY A 163 -20.03 18.95 -9.98
N ALA A 164 -20.58 18.20 -10.94
CA ALA A 164 -21.63 17.22 -10.65
C ALA A 164 -21.07 16.13 -9.74
N THR A 165 -21.74 15.88 -8.62
CA THR A 165 -21.27 14.92 -7.60
C THR A 165 -22.42 14.04 -7.15
N ILE A 166 -22.18 12.73 -7.11
CA ILE A 166 -23.08 11.74 -6.51
C ILE A 166 -22.65 11.50 -5.07
N VAL A 167 -23.62 11.49 -4.16
CA VAL A 167 -23.46 11.07 -2.77
C VAL A 167 -24.41 9.89 -2.57
N GLY A 168 -23.86 8.68 -2.41
CA GLY A 168 -24.66 7.45 -2.27
C GLY A 168 -25.50 7.42 -1.00
N GLY A 169 -24.98 7.99 0.08
CA GLY A 169 -25.69 8.17 1.34
C GLY A 169 -26.40 9.51 1.43
N THR A 170 -26.32 10.15 2.60
CA THR A 170 -26.96 11.44 2.88
C THR A 170 -25.95 12.58 3.02
N GLN A 171 -26.43 13.81 3.16
CA GLN A 171 -25.61 14.99 3.36
C GLN A 171 -26.31 16.04 4.23
N ASN A 172 -25.55 16.88 4.94
CA ASN A 172 -26.08 18.06 5.62
C ASN A 172 -26.90 18.96 4.67
N GLY A 173 -28.16 19.18 5.06
CA GLY A 173 -29.17 19.90 4.28
C GLY A 173 -30.10 19.01 3.44
N ALA A 174 -29.91 17.68 3.46
CA ALA A 174 -30.92 16.73 3.01
C ALA A 174 -31.98 16.50 4.10
N ASP A 175 -33.19 16.12 3.72
CA ASP A 175 -34.34 15.97 4.62
C ASP A 175 -34.17 14.80 5.61
N LYS A 176 -33.55 13.69 5.20
CA LYS A 176 -33.28 12.54 6.10
C LYS A 176 -31.94 12.60 6.81
N TYR A 177 -31.21 13.71 6.71
CA TYR A 177 -29.86 13.88 7.27
C TYR A 177 -29.74 13.48 8.76
N ASN A 178 -30.75 13.80 9.57
CA ASN A 178 -30.77 13.51 11.02
C ASN A 178 -31.61 12.28 11.42
N SER A 179 -32.39 11.72 10.50
CA SER A 179 -33.40 10.70 10.82
C SER A 179 -33.04 9.29 10.34
N LEU A 180 -31.99 9.13 9.55
CA LEU A 180 -31.48 7.81 9.18
C LEU A 180 -30.90 7.17 10.44
N THR A 181 -31.53 6.09 10.90
CA THR A 181 -31.10 5.31 12.08
C THR A 181 -30.49 3.98 11.71
N ASP A 182 -30.75 3.50 10.50
CA ASP A 182 -30.38 2.15 10.10
C ASP A 182 -29.03 2.13 9.41
N ASP A 183 -28.44 0.95 9.41
CA ASP A 183 -27.26 0.66 8.64
C ASP A 183 -27.68 0.31 7.21
N LEU A 184 -27.34 1.18 6.26
CA LEU A 184 -27.88 1.12 4.91
C LEU A 184 -26.76 0.96 3.89
N ASP A 185 -27.02 0.11 2.92
CA ASP A 185 -26.19 -0.06 1.74
C ASP A 185 -26.46 1.08 0.76
N SER A 186 -25.41 1.58 0.10
CA SER A 186 -25.58 2.55 -1.00
C SER A 186 -25.43 1.84 -2.34
N HIS A 187 -26.19 2.27 -3.34
CA HIS A 187 -26.17 1.65 -4.67
C HIS A 187 -26.01 2.73 -5.74
N ILE A 188 -24.84 2.74 -6.38
CA ILE A 188 -24.47 3.75 -7.38
C ILE A 188 -24.11 3.04 -8.68
N THR A 189 -24.81 3.35 -9.77
CA THR A 189 -24.46 2.90 -11.12
C THR A 189 -24.11 4.08 -12.02
N VAL A 190 -22.99 4.00 -12.75
CA VAL A 190 -22.56 5.03 -13.70
C VAL A 190 -22.16 4.43 -15.04
N LYS A 191 -22.86 4.83 -16.09
CA LYS A 191 -22.60 4.42 -17.48
C LYS A 191 -22.14 5.58 -18.38
N SER A 192 -22.47 6.82 -18.03
CA SER A 192 -22.10 8.00 -18.80
C SER A 192 -21.98 9.27 -17.93
N GLY A 193 -21.83 10.43 -18.54
CA GLY A 193 -21.68 11.71 -17.84
C GLY A 193 -20.30 11.90 -17.19
N LYS A 194 -20.18 12.94 -16.36
CA LYS A 194 -18.96 13.28 -15.63
C LYS A 194 -19.29 13.56 -14.17
N PHE A 195 -18.84 12.71 -13.26
CA PHE A 195 -19.22 12.79 -11.85
C PHE A 195 -18.08 12.52 -10.90
N ASN A 196 -17.97 13.34 -9.85
CA ASN A 196 -17.34 12.88 -8.61
C ASN A 196 -18.29 11.92 -7.88
N ILE A 197 -17.76 10.92 -7.20
CA ILE A 197 -18.56 9.89 -6.51
C ILE A 197 -18.13 9.79 -5.06
N VAL A 198 -19.10 9.95 -4.15
CA VAL A 198 -18.95 9.68 -2.72
C VAL A 198 -19.77 8.44 -2.38
N ALA A 199 -19.08 7.37 -1.97
CA ALA A 199 -19.67 6.07 -1.68
C ALA A 199 -20.76 6.15 -0.59
N PHE A 200 -20.50 6.90 0.48
CA PHE A 200 -21.41 7.08 1.60
C PHE A 200 -21.87 8.54 1.69
N SER A 201 -21.59 9.19 2.81
CA SER A 201 -22.23 10.43 3.20
C SER A 201 -21.24 11.59 3.18
N ARG A 202 -21.77 12.81 3.09
CA ARG A 202 -20.98 14.05 3.07
C ARG A 202 -21.41 15.00 4.18
N GLN A 203 -20.46 15.48 4.99
CA GLN A 203 -20.75 16.42 6.09
C GLN A 203 -21.75 15.88 7.12
N VAL A 204 -21.71 14.57 7.40
CA VAL A 204 -22.59 13.90 8.36
C VAL A 204 -21.74 13.35 9.49
N SER A 205 -21.99 13.79 10.72
CA SER A 205 -21.27 13.34 11.93
C SER A 205 -21.76 11.96 12.41
N ARG A 206 -21.76 10.97 11.52
CA ARG A 206 -22.31 9.62 11.79
C ARG A 206 -21.45 8.56 11.14
N ASP A 207 -21.38 7.40 11.79
CA ASP A 207 -20.75 6.22 11.25
C ASP A 207 -21.82 5.27 10.68
N PHE A 208 -21.57 4.79 9.47
CA PHE A 208 -22.36 3.77 8.78
C PHE A 208 -21.51 2.51 8.67
N THR A 209 -22.12 1.33 8.76
CA THR A 209 -21.44 0.02 8.71
C THR A 209 -21.79 -0.83 7.48
N GLY A 210 -22.76 -0.39 6.67
CA GLY A 210 -23.27 -1.07 5.48
C GLY A 210 -22.27 -1.08 4.35
N MET A 211 -22.66 -1.60 3.20
CA MET A 211 -21.82 -1.72 2.02
C MET A 211 -22.21 -0.73 0.93
N ALA A 212 -21.24 0.04 0.45
CA ALA A 212 -21.40 0.78 -0.79
C ALA A 212 -21.17 -0.16 -1.99
N HIS A 213 -22.16 -0.26 -2.87
CA HIS A 213 -22.10 -0.95 -4.14
C HIS A 213 -21.97 0.07 -5.27
N ILE A 214 -20.83 0.07 -5.97
CA ILE A 214 -20.54 1.05 -7.02
C ILE A 214 -20.19 0.31 -8.30
N ASP A 215 -21.02 0.43 -9.33
CA ASP A 215 -20.79 -0.16 -10.65
C ASP A 215 -20.55 0.94 -11.68
N ILE A 216 -19.33 0.99 -12.24
CA ILE A 216 -18.90 1.98 -13.24
C ILE A 216 -18.58 1.24 -14.53
N SER A 217 -19.26 1.60 -15.61
CA SER A 217 -19.07 1.01 -16.95
C SER A 217 -18.75 2.02 -18.04
N GLY A 218 -18.89 3.32 -17.74
CA GLY A 218 -18.58 4.40 -18.67
C GLY A 218 -18.60 5.77 -17.99
N GLY A 219 -18.55 6.83 -18.79
CA GLY A 219 -18.44 8.21 -18.31
C GLY A 219 -17.02 8.59 -17.85
N GLU A 220 -16.89 9.79 -17.29
CA GLU A 220 -15.66 10.30 -16.68
C GLU A 220 -15.85 10.43 -15.16
N VAL A 221 -14.95 9.83 -14.38
CA VAL A 221 -14.93 9.89 -12.92
C VAL A 221 -13.65 10.59 -12.47
N PRO A 222 -13.69 11.90 -12.18
CA PRO A 222 -12.51 12.61 -11.73
C PRO A 222 -12.07 12.13 -10.35
N ILE A 223 -12.97 12.19 -9.35
CA ILE A 223 -12.67 11.75 -7.99
C ILE A 223 -13.64 10.67 -7.52
N LEU A 224 -13.09 9.55 -7.06
CA LEU A 224 -13.83 8.48 -6.38
C LEU A 224 -13.44 8.46 -4.91
N TYR A 225 -14.41 8.63 -4.03
CA TYR A 225 -14.26 8.58 -2.57
C TYR A 225 -14.89 7.27 -2.08
N PHE A 226 -14.08 6.35 -1.55
CA PHE A 226 -14.55 5.02 -1.12
C PHE A 226 -15.35 5.03 0.20
N GLY A 227 -15.28 6.13 0.96
CA GLY A 227 -15.98 6.31 2.23
C GLY A 227 -16.73 7.63 2.35
N SER A 228 -17.08 7.99 3.58
CA SER A 228 -17.69 9.29 3.92
C SER A 228 -16.67 10.42 3.85
N ILE A 229 -17.10 11.63 3.49
CA ILE A 229 -16.21 12.80 3.37
C ILE A 229 -16.71 13.98 4.19
N ASN A 230 -15.79 14.84 4.63
CA ASN A 230 -16.08 16.06 5.40
C ASN A 230 -16.87 15.82 6.72
N ASN A 231 -16.88 14.60 7.24
CA ASN A 231 -17.18 14.11 8.60
C ASN A 231 -17.81 12.70 8.52
N GLY A 232 -17.84 11.98 9.64
CA GLY A 232 -18.40 10.63 9.73
C GLY A 232 -17.55 9.58 9.03
N THR A 233 -18.07 8.35 9.00
CA THR A 233 -17.37 7.16 8.50
C THR A 233 -18.32 6.27 7.72
N GLY A 234 -17.89 5.71 6.61
CA GLY A 234 -18.62 4.68 5.85
C GLY A 234 -18.26 3.26 6.29
N GLY A 235 -19.05 2.28 5.87
CA GLY A 235 -18.81 0.87 6.18
C GLY A 235 -17.85 0.22 5.19
N ALA A 236 -18.29 -0.85 4.53
CA ALA A 236 -17.53 -1.52 3.48
C ALA A 236 -17.79 -0.89 2.10
N ALA A 237 -16.94 -1.16 1.12
CA ALA A 237 -17.15 -0.72 -0.26
C ALA A 237 -16.79 -1.83 -1.27
N ASN A 238 -17.67 -2.07 -2.22
CA ASN A 238 -17.49 -2.98 -3.34
C ASN A 238 -17.67 -2.21 -4.64
N VAL A 239 -16.57 -2.06 -5.37
CA VAL A 239 -16.50 -1.26 -6.58
C VAL A 239 -16.18 -2.15 -7.77
N ARG A 240 -17.03 -2.13 -8.81
CA ARG A 240 -16.77 -2.79 -10.08
C ARG A 240 -16.58 -1.75 -11.17
N ILE A 241 -15.46 -1.86 -11.88
CA ILE A 241 -15.09 -0.96 -12.97
C ILE A 241 -14.93 -1.82 -14.22
N THR A 242 -15.77 -1.57 -15.22
CA THR A 242 -15.75 -2.28 -16.51
C THR A 242 -15.43 -1.34 -17.67
N GLY A 243 -15.47 -0.03 -17.45
CA GLY A 243 -15.17 1.02 -18.43
C GLY A 243 -15.18 2.40 -17.79
N GLY A 244 -15.14 3.44 -18.63
CA GLY A 244 -15.06 4.85 -18.20
C GLY A 244 -13.63 5.37 -18.06
N SER A 245 -13.46 6.69 -17.89
CA SER A 245 -12.16 7.34 -17.70
C SER A 245 -12.01 7.92 -16.30
N PHE A 246 -10.83 7.75 -15.70
CA PHE A 246 -10.51 8.21 -14.35
C PHE A 246 -9.42 9.27 -14.40
N THR A 247 -9.75 10.51 -14.04
CA THR A 247 -8.98 11.69 -14.46
C THR A 247 -8.37 12.50 -13.32
N ASN A 248 -8.55 12.08 -12.06
CA ASN A 248 -7.89 12.71 -10.93
C ASN A 248 -7.41 11.68 -9.91
N LYS A 249 -8.22 11.28 -8.92
CA LYS A 249 -7.74 10.41 -7.83
C LYS A 249 -8.80 9.55 -7.18
N TRP A 250 -8.38 8.44 -6.59
CA TRP A 250 -9.19 7.70 -5.63
C TRP A 250 -8.74 8.04 -4.21
N ASN A 251 -9.70 8.37 -3.35
CA ASN A 251 -9.44 8.76 -1.97
C ASN A 251 -9.98 7.72 -0.98
N ALA A 252 -9.16 7.50 0.04
CA ALA A 252 -9.41 6.68 1.21
C ALA A 252 -8.79 7.37 2.45
N GLY A 253 -8.84 6.70 3.60
CA GLY A 253 -8.26 7.19 4.85
C GLY A 253 -8.94 8.44 5.40
N THR A 254 -8.17 9.40 5.93
CA THR A 254 -8.71 10.58 6.63
C THR A 254 -9.56 11.50 5.75
N SER A 255 -9.31 11.52 4.43
CA SER A 255 -10.03 12.33 3.45
C SER A 255 -11.30 11.67 2.91
N SER A 256 -11.43 10.35 3.10
CA SER A 256 -12.58 9.54 2.74
C SER A 256 -12.64 8.34 3.66
N LYS A 257 -13.35 8.50 4.78
CA LYS A 257 -13.28 7.59 5.92
C LYS A 257 -14.22 6.42 5.72
N PHE A 258 -13.67 5.22 5.85
CA PHE A 258 -14.45 3.99 5.95
C PHE A 258 -13.70 2.97 6.81
N THR A 259 -14.45 2.05 7.43
CA THR A 259 -13.92 1.08 8.40
C THR A 259 -14.15 -0.38 7.99
N GLY A 260 -14.95 -0.64 6.97
CA GLY A 260 -15.14 -1.98 6.40
C GLY A 260 -14.12 -2.31 5.32
N ASN A 261 -14.21 -3.54 4.81
CA ASN A 261 -13.34 -3.98 3.72
C ASN A 261 -13.62 -3.20 2.42
N LEU A 262 -12.56 -2.93 1.66
CA LEU A 262 -12.65 -2.40 0.31
C LEU A 262 -12.34 -3.52 -0.69
N THR A 263 -13.24 -3.77 -1.63
CA THR A 263 -13.00 -4.62 -2.79
C THR A 263 -13.18 -3.80 -4.06
N VAL A 264 -12.15 -3.76 -4.91
CA VAL A 264 -12.21 -3.12 -6.23
C VAL A 264 -11.94 -4.18 -7.29
N THR A 265 -12.85 -4.35 -8.24
CA THR A 265 -12.69 -5.26 -9.39
C THR A 265 -12.58 -4.43 -10.67
N VAL A 266 -11.46 -4.53 -11.39
CA VAL A 266 -11.21 -3.75 -12.60
C VAL A 266 -11.10 -4.66 -13.82
N LYS A 267 -12.08 -4.55 -14.71
CA LYS A 267 -12.18 -5.28 -15.98
C LYS A 267 -11.95 -4.40 -17.21
N GLY A 268 -11.94 -3.08 -17.05
CA GLY A 268 -11.72 -2.12 -18.14
C GLY A 268 -11.72 -0.68 -17.63
N GLY A 269 -11.51 0.27 -18.53
CA GLY A 269 -11.46 1.71 -18.24
C GLY A 269 -10.18 2.37 -18.76
N ASP A 270 -10.08 3.70 -18.63
CA ASP A 270 -8.88 4.49 -18.90
C ASP A 270 -8.40 5.15 -17.60
N PHE A 271 -7.16 4.82 -17.20
CA PHE A 271 -6.54 5.32 -15.98
C PHE A 271 -5.31 6.21 -16.29
N SER A 272 -5.09 6.58 -17.54
CA SER A 272 -3.90 7.36 -17.97
C SER A 272 -3.76 8.66 -17.18
N ALA A 273 -4.86 9.40 -17.01
CA ALA A 273 -4.95 10.65 -16.28
C ALA A 273 -5.15 10.48 -14.75
N LEU A 274 -5.28 9.25 -14.24
CA LEU A 274 -5.35 9.00 -12.80
C LEU A 274 -3.98 9.30 -12.17
N THR A 275 -3.96 10.10 -11.10
CA THR A 275 -2.72 10.52 -10.43
C THR A 275 -2.35 9.59 -9.29
N THR A 276 -3.33 9.22 -8.46
CA THR A 276 -3.14 8.33 -7.30
C THR A 276 -4.42 7.54 -7.03
N ALA A 277 -4.26 6.30 -6.60
CA ALA A 277 -5.34 5.39 -6.24
C ALA A 277 -5.12 4.87 -4.83
N ASN A 278 -5.58 5.62 -3.82
CA ASN A 278 -5.44 5.21 -2.42
C ASN A 278 -6.65 4.37 -1.99
N GLY A 279 -6.38 3.16 -1.51
CA GLY A 279 -7.35 2.22 -0.96
C GLY A 279 -7.30 2.05 0.56
N GLN A 280 -6.46 2.78 1.29
CA GLN A 280 -6.23 2.54 2.73
C GLN A 280 -7.48 2.78 3.60
N PRO A 281 -8.06 1.75 4.24
CA PRO A 281 -9.15 1.92 5.20
C PRO A 281 -8.67 2.70 6.44
N THR A 282 -9.60 3.30 7.18
CA THR A 282 -9.28 4.03 8.41
C THR A 282 -9.20 3.11 9.64
N GLY A 283 -9.80 1.91 9.58
CA GLY A 283 -9.76 0.91 10.65
C GLY A 283 -8.51 0.02 10.59
N THR A 284 -8.07 -0.50 11.75
CA THR A 284 -6.86 -1.34 11.89
C THR A 284 -7.03 -2.79 11.46
N VAL A 285 -8.27 -3.27 11.24
CA VAL A 285 -8.58 -4.66 10.86
C VAL A 285 -9.14 -4.80 9.44
N ALA A 286 -9.46 -3.68 8.79
CA ALA A 286 -10.09 -3.67 7.49
C ALA A 286 -9.07 -3.94 6.37
N LYS A 287 -9.45 -4.78 5.41
CA LYS A 287 -8.61 -5.13 4.27
C LYS A 287 -9.07 -4.45 3.01
N SER A 288 -8.11 -4.03 2.21
CA SER A 288 -8.30 -3.47 0.87
C SER A 288 -7.72 -4.40 -0.19
N ARG A 289 -8.60 -4.90 -1.06
CA ARG A 289 -8.24 -5.75 -2.18
C ARG A 289 -8.59 -5.07 -3.50
N ILE A 290 -7.69 -5.15 -4.47
CA ILE A 290 -7.95 -4.77 -5.85
C ILE A 290 -7.61 -5.91 -6.81
N ASP A 291 -8.54 -6.21 -7.70
CA ASP A 291 -8.40 -7.21 -8.74
C ASP A 291 -8.20 -6.56 -10.10
N LEU A 292 -7.01 -6.75 -10.66
CA LEU A 292 -6.58 -6.31 -11.97
C LEU A 292 -6.35 -7.50 -12.92
N SER A 293 -6.68 -8.73 -12.50
CA SER A 293 -6.29 -9.95 -13.22
C SER A 293 -6.88 -10.08 -14.62
N THR A 294 -7.96 -9.34 -14.90
CA THR A 294 -8.62 -9.33 -16.20
C THR A 294 -8.15 -8.20 -17.12
N LEU A 295 -7.28 -7.29 -16.65
CA LEU A 295 -6.74 -6.22 -17.49
C LEU A 295 -5.57 -6.71 -18.35
N PRO A 296 -5.36 -6.12 -19.55
CA PRO A 296 -4.11 -6.30 -20.29
C PRO A 296 -2.89 -5.97 -19.43
N ALA A 297 -1.83 -6.77 -19.53
CA ALA A 297 -0.66 -6.70 -18.64
C ALA A 297 -0.01 -5.30 -18.54
N GLU A 298 0.09 -4.57 -19.65
CA GLU A 298 0.64 -3.21 -19.67
C GLU A 298 -0.26 -2.24 -18.89
N GLN A 299 -1.58 -2.34 -19.08
CA GLN A 299 -2.55 -1.51 -18.38
C GLN A 299 -2.58 -1.84 -16.88
N ALA A 300 -2.53 -3.13 -16.51
CA ALA A 300 -2.44 -3.57 -15.13
C ALA A 300 -1.17 -3.03 -14.45
N ARG A 301 -0.01 -3.08 -15.13
CA ARG A 301 1.25 -2.53 -14.63
C ARG A 301 1.17 -1.02 -14.42
N ALA A 302 0.63 -0.29 -15.40
CA ALA A 302 0.48 1.16 -15.33
C ALA A 302 -0.47 1.60 -14.20
N LEU A 303 -1.57 0.87 -13.96
CA LEU A 303 -2.46 1.14 -12.83
C LEU A 303 -1.82 0.74 -11.50
N LYS A 304 -1.15 -0.42 -11.43
CA LYS A 304 -0.45 -0.91 -10.22
C LYS A 304 0.55 0.13 -9.69
N ALA A 305 1.29 0.81 -10.58
CA ALA A 305 2.25 1.85 -10.21
C ALA A 305 1.61 3.09 -9.53
N LYS A 306 0.28 3.24 -9.61
CA LYS A 306 -0.49 4.36 -9.03
C LYS A 306 -1.21 3.98 -7.74
N LEU A 307 -1.21 2.68 -7.37
CA LEU A 307 -1.91 2.17 -6.21
C LEU A 307 -1.15 2.49 -4.92
N ALA A 308 -1.91 2.83 -3.87
CA ALA A 308 -1.41 2.97 -2.51
C ALA A 308 -2.44 2.39 -1.52
N GLY A 309 -1.99 1.84 -0.39
CA GLY A 309 -2.88 1.42 0.69
C GLY A 309 -3.78 0.21 0.40
N PHE A 310 -3.50 -0.55 -0.65
CA PHE A 310 -4.14 -1.85 -0.89
C PHE A 310 -3.33 -2.95 -0.21
N ASN A 311 -3.98 -3.77 0.62
CA ASN A 311 -3.38 -4.94 1.26
C ASN A 311 -3.17 -6.09 0.28
N GLU A 312 -4.05 -6.24 -0.71
CA GLU A 312 -3.98 -7.31 -1.70
C GLU A 312 -4.20 -6.74 -3.10
N ILE A 313 -3.26 -7.01 -4.00
CA ILE A 313 -3.34 -6.63 -5.41
C ILE A 313 -3.26 -7.93 -6.21
N VAL A 314 -4.30 -8.22 -6.97
CA VAL A 314 -4.38 -9.43 -7.78
C VAL A 314 -4.17 -9.06 -9.25
N THR A 315 -3.26 -9.76 -9.90
CA THR A 315 -2.92 -9.60 -11.31
C THR A 315 -2.94 -10.96 -11.99
N GLU A 316 -2.83 -11.00 -13.32
CA GLU A 316 -2.69 -12.28 -14.05
C GLU A 316 -1.48 -13.10 -13.56
N ALA A 317 -0.40 -12.41 -13.16
CA ALA A 317 0.81 -13.04 -12.64
C ALA A 317 0.64 -13.62 -11.21
N GLY A 318 -0.48 -13.32 -10.53
CA GLY A 318 -0.75 -13.76 -9.17
C GLY A 318 -1.12 -12.61 -8.22
N THR A 319 -1.23 -12.96 -6.94
CA THR A 319 -1.59 -12.05 -5.85
C THR A 319 -0.34 -11.54 -5.13
N THR A 320 -0.17 -10.22 -5.06
CA THR A 320 0.80 -9.59 -4.15
C THR A 320 0.07 -9.08 -2.92
N SER A 321 0.51 -9.50 -1.74
CA SER A 321 0.05 -8.94 -0.47
C SER A 321 1.03 -7.87 0.00
N ASN A 322 0.56 -6.64 0.19
CA ASN A 322 1.28 -5.61 0.94
C ASN A 322 1.20 -5.95 2.42
N LYS A 323 2.13 -6.79 2.86
CA LYS A 323 2.33 -7.20 4.23
C LYS A 323 2.81 -6.01 5.05
N ILE A 324 2.20 -5.88 6.24
CA ILE A 324 2.58 -4.92 7.27
C ILE A 324 3.58 -5.66 8.19
N PRO A 325 4.85 -5.23 8.31
CA PRO A 325 5.87 -5.95 9.07
C PRO A 325 5.43 -6.30 10.50
N GLU A 326 4.73 -5.40 11.18
CA GLU A 326 4.24 -5.57 12.55
C GLU A 326 3.24 -6.73 12.68
N GLU A 327 2.48 -7.00 11.61
CA GLU A 327 1.45 -8.04 11.59
C GLU A 327 2.02 -9.41 11.23
N VAL A 328 3.05 -9.46 10.38
CA VAL A 328 3.55 -10.72 9.81
C VAL A 328 4.87 -11.20 10.41
N PHE A 329 5.65 -10.31 11.03
CA PHE A 329 6.85 -10.74 11.74
C PHE A 329 6.47 -11.44 13.04
N LEU A 330 7.16 -12.53 13.35
CA LEU A 330 7.10 -13.24 14.62
C LEU A 330 8.02 -12.55 15.64
N ALA A 331 7.64 -12.61 16.92
CA ALA A 331 8.43 -12.07 18.02
C ALA A 331 9.35 -13.15 18.61
N GLY A 332 10.57 -12.76 18.98
CA GLY A 332 11.50 -13.56 19.73
C GLY A 332 12.31 -12.72 20.71
N SER A 333 13.08 -13.41 21.54
CA SER A 333 14.11 -12.84 22.41
C SER A 333 15.35 -13.73 22.32
N PHE A 334 16.52 -13.11 22.29
CA PHE A 334 17.80 -13.80 22.15
C PHE A 334 18.73 -13.39 23.27
N THR A 335 19.36 -14.36 23.92
CA THR A 335 20.39 -14.15 24.94
C THR A 335 21.73 -14.62 24.37
N ALA A 336 22.65 -13.68 24.20
CA ALA A 336 24.00 -13.91 23.70
C ALA A 336 24.88 -14.64 24.73
N THR A 337 26.03 -15.12 24.28
CA THR A 337 26.99 -15.87 25.12
C THR A 337 27.51 -15.07 26.32
N ASP A 338 27.56 -13.74 26.20
CA ASP A 338 27.93 -12.82 27.30
C ASP A 338 26.78 -12.52 28.29
N GLY A 339 25.59 -13.11 28.07
CA GLY A 339 24.38 -12.90 28.85
C GLY A 339 23.53 -11.70 28.39
N THR A 340 23.99 -10.91 27.41
CA THR A 340 23.24 -9.78 26.85
C THR A 340 21.99 -10.29 26.17
N THR A 341 20.84 -9.71 26.52
CA THR A 341 19.55 -10.11 25.94
C THR A 341 18.97 -8.99 25.07
N ILE A 342 18.55 -9.35 23.85
CA ILE A 342 17.89 -8.43 22.91
C ILE A 342 16.54 -9.00 22.45
N PRO A 343 15.47 -8.19 22.40
CA PRO A 343 14.26 -8.54 21.66
C PRO A 343 14.55 -8.52 20.16
N TYR A 344 13.85 -9.36 19.39
CA TYR A 344 13.91 -9.31 17.94
C TYR A 344 12.59 -9.69 17.29
N ARG A 345 12.45 -9.27 16.04
CA ARG A 345 11.38 -9.68 15.14
C ARG A 345 11.99 -10.44 13.97
N TYR A 346 11.28 -11.44 13.45
CA TYR A 346 11.72 -12.16 12.26
C TYR A 346 10.54 -12.55 11.38
N TYR A 347 10.78 -12.66 10.07
CA TYR A 347 9.80 -13.14 9.11
C TYR A 347 10.34 -14.37 8.40
N LEU A 348 9.47 -15.38 8.23
CA LEU A 348 9.70 -16.54 7.39
C LEU A 348 8.74 -16.45 6.20
N PRO A 349 9.23 -16.65 4.95
CA PRO A 349 8.40 -16.51 3.76
C PRO A 349 7.27 -17.54 3.72
N GLU A 350 6.18 -17.23 3.02
CA GLU A 350 5.06 -18.16 2.91
C GLU A 350 5.49 -19.53 2.35
N GLY A 351 4.93 -20.60 2.94
CA GLY A 351 5.28 -21.97 2.57
C GLY A 351 6.65 -22.46 3.06
N TYR A 352 7.37 -21.67 3.86
CA TYR A 352 8.72 -21.97 4.38
C TYR A 352 8.90 -23.42 4.85
N GLN A 353 8.01 -23.90 5.72
CA GLN A 353 8.09 -25.22 6.34
C GLN A 353 7.91 -26.39 5.36
N THR A 354 7.32 -26.13 4.18
CA THR A 354 6.88 -27.17 3.24
C THR A 354 7.59 -27.12 1.90
N SER A 355 8.35 -26.05 1.61
CA SER A 355 8.89 -25.82 0.27
C SER A 355 10.14 -26.66 -0.04
N GLY A 356 10.89 -27.07 0.98
CA GLY A 356 12.21 -27.69 0.84
C GLY A 356 13.28 -26.77 0.25
N LYS A 357 13.00 -25.47 0.07
CA LYS A 357 13.92 -24.48 -0.48
C LYS A 357 14.80 -23.87 0.61
N THR A 358 15.99 -23.41 0.24
CA THR A 358 16.78 -22.47 1.04
C THR A 358 16.46 -21.03 0.65
N TYR A 359 16.53 -20.12 1.62
CA TYR A 359 16.12 -18.73 1.44
C TYR A 359 17.25 -17.77 1.80
N PRO A 360 17.46 -16.67 1.05
CA PRO A 360 18.33 -15.58 1.48
C PRO A 360 17.97 -15.07 2.87
N VAL A 361 18.93 -14.47 3.55
CA VAL A 361 18.73 -13.82 4.86
C VAL A 361 18.94 -12.32 4.72
N PHE A 362 17.99 -11.53 5.18
CA PHE A 362 18.03 -10.07 5.18
C PHE A 362 18.00 -9.56 6.63
N LEU A 363 19.16 -9.10 7.13
CA LEU A 363 19.31 -8.53 8.46
C LEU A 363 19.13 -7.00 8.40
N TYR A 364 18.15 -6.49 9.13
CA TYR A 364 17.86 -5.07 9.26
C TYR A 364 18.21 -4.54 10.65
N MET A 365 19.10 -3.54 10.68
CA MET A 365 19.54 -2.85 11.90
C MET A 365 18.91 -1.45 11.99
N HIS A 366 18.10 -1.21 13.03
CA HIS A 366 17.43 0.08 13.20
C HIS A 366 18.36 1.18 13.76
N GLY A 367 17.99 2.45 13.55
CA GLY A 367 18.67 3.61 14.13
C GLY A 367 18.26 3.92 15.58
N ASN A 368 18.93 4.87 16.23
CA ASN A 368 18.73 5.18 17.65
C ASN A 368 17.30 5.58 18.06
N GLY A 369 16.47 6.03 17.12
CA GLY A 369 15.07 6.39 17.36
C GLY A 369 14.13 5.22 17.66
N SER A 370 14.54 3.99 17.34
CA SER A 370 13.72 2.77 17.52
C SER A 370 14.21 1.86 18.65
N ARG A 371 15.10 2.39 19.50
CA ARG A 371 15.57 1.72 20.71
C ARG A 371 14.43 1.53 21.70
N GLY A 372 14.41 0.39 22.38
CA GLY A 372 13.37 0.10 23.35
C GLY A 372 13.30 -1.36 23.75
N SER A 373 12.16 -1.72 24.33
CA SER A 373 11.83 -3.08 24.77
C SER A 373 10.44 -3.51 24.31
N ASP A 374 9.78 -2.73 23.46
CA ASP A 374 8.42 -2.98 22.97
C ASP A 374 8.37 -4.07 21.89
N ASN A 375 9.52 -4.40 21.28
CA ASN A 375 9.65 -5.34 20.18
C ASN A 375 8.74 -5.01 18.97
N VAL A 376 8.46 -3.72 18.77
CA VAL A 376 7.60 -3.20 17.71
C VAL A 376 8.24 -2.02 16.99
N SER A 377 8.75 -1.03 17.73
CA SER A 377 9.24 0.24 17.17
C SER A 377 10.36 0.10 16.13
N GLN A 378 11.14 -0.98 16.15
CA GLN A 378 12.14 -1.25 15.11
C GLN A 378 11.52 -1.50 13.72
N LEU A 379 10.25 -1.87 13.63
CA LEU A 379 9.56 -2.10 12.36
C LEU A 379 8.70 -0.89 11.90
N THR A 380 8.22 -0.07 12.85
CA THR A 380 7.21 0.99 12.58
C THR A 380 7.79 2.38 12.31
N THR A 381 9.05 2.61 12.67
CA THR A 381 9.67 3.94 12.58
C THR A 381 10.22 4.24 11.19
N ASN A 382 10.46 5.53 10.90
CA ASN A 382 10.96 6.02 9.60
C ASN A 382 12.22 5.29 9.08
N GLY A 383 12.94 4.56 9.94
CA GLY A 383 14.12 3.78 9.59
C GLY A 383 13.86 2.44 8.87
N ALA A 384 12.62 1.94 8.79
CA ALA A 384 12.32 0.58 8.33
C ALA A 384 11.83 0.49 6.87
N ALA A 385 11.79 1.60 6.12
CA ALA A 385 11.19 1.61 4.77
C ALA A 385 11.82 0.59 3.80
N LEU A 386 13.14 0.37 3.85
CA LEU A 386 13.79 -0.67 3.03
C LEU A 386 13.41 -2.09 3.47
N ASN A 387 13.26 -2.32 4.78
CA ASN A 387 12.77 -3.60 5.31
C ASN A 387 11.34 -3.87 4.80
N THR A 388 10.46 -2.87 4.83
CA THR A 388 9.10 -2.97 4.27
C THR A 388 9.11 -3.19 2.76
N ALA A 389 10.01 -2.55 2.01
CA ALA A 389 10.14 -2.73 0.57
C ALA A 389 10.60 -4.16 0.22
N VAL A 390 11.55 -4.73 0.97
CA VAL A 390 12.01 -6.11 0.79
C VAL A 390 10.90 -7.12 1.11
N LEU A 391 10.18 -6.94 2.22
CA LEU A 391 9.05 -7.79 2.63
C LEU A 391 7.97 -7.90 1.53
N ASN A 392 7.77 -6.81 0.79
CA ASN A 392 6.75 -6.68 -0.24
C ASN A 392 7.30 -6.81 -1.67
N SER A 393 8.53 -7.28 -1.81
CA SER A 393 9.14 -7.60 -3.10
C SER A 393 8.77 -9.01 -3.58
N ASP A 394 9.13 -9.33 -4.82
CA ASP A 394 8.95 -10.66 -5.40
C ASP A 394 9.98 -11.70 -4.86
N TYR A 395 10.93 -11.27 -4.02
CA TYR A 395 11.97 -12.13 -3.47
C TYR A 395 11.61 -12.64 -2.08
N ALA A 396 11.31 -13.93 -1.99
CA ALA A 396 11.14 -14.61 -0.71
C ALA A 396 12.47 -14.71 0.05
N CYS A 397 12.53 -14.15 1.26
CA CYS A 397 13.70 -14.23 2.14
C CYS A 397 13.30 -14.36 3.62
N ILE A 398 14.23 -14.87 4.42
CA ILE A 398 14.18 -14.77 5.88
C ILE A 398 14.58 -13.34 6.23
N MET A 399 13.81 -12.68 7.08
CA MET A 399 14.13 -11.32 7.54
C MET A 399 14.32 -11.31 9.05
N ILE A 400 15.32 -10.58 9.53
CA ILE A 400 15.66 -10.50 10.95
C ILE A 400 15.81 -9.02 11.32
N ALA A 401 15.13 -8.59 12.39
CA ALA A 401 15.13 -7.22 12.88
C ALA A 401 15.30 -7.21 14.42
N PRO A 402 16.55 -7.29 14.92
CA PRO A 402 16.81 -7.13 16.35
C PRO A 402 16.48 -5.71 16.81
N GLN A 403 16.16 -5.56 18.09
CA GLN A 403 15.95 -4.27 18.73
C GLN A 403 17.00 -4.03 19.82
N CYS A 404 17.74 -2.93 19.67
CA CYS A 404 18.65 -2.43 20.68
C CYS A 404 17.84 -1.87 21.86
N PRO A 405 18.22 -2.19 23.11
CA PRO A 405 17.55 -1.63 24.29
C PRO A 405 17.53 -0.10 24.33
N ALA A 406 16.72 0.45 25.23
CA ALA A 406 16.68 1.88 25.46
C ALA A 406 18.07 2.45 25.84
N HIS A 407 18.25 3.76 25.61
CA HIS A 407 19.46 4.49 26.02
C HIS A 407 19.87 4.14 27.47
N PRO A 408 21.16 3.89 27.75
CA PRO A 408 22.33 4.26 26.95
C PRO A 408 22.79 3.25 25.91
N ALA A 409 22.05 2.15 25.69
CA ALA A 409 22.42 1.15 24.70
C ALA A 409 22.49 1.74 23.27
N GLU A 410 23.45 1.25 22.48
CA GLU A 410 23.62 1.54 21.07
C GLU A 410 24.31 0.35 20.38
N TRP A 411 24.12 0.21 19.06
CA TRP A 411 24.84 -0.81 18.28
C TRP A 411 26.32 -0.44 18.15
N ILE A 412 26.57 0.85 17.88
CA ILE A 412 27.89 1.43 17.68
C ILE A 412 28.07 2.58 18.65
N ASP A 413 29.16 2.54 19.43
CA ASP A 413 29.53 3.63 20.33
C ASP A 413 29.74 4.93 19.54
N ARG A 414 29.18 6.04 20.03
CA ARG A 414 29.33 7.36 19.39
C ARG A 414 30.78 7.82 19.18
N ASN A 415 31.74 7.27 19.91
CA ASN A 415 33.17 7.57 19.80
C ASN A 415 33.93 6.60 18.89
N ALA A 416 33.25 5.56 18.38
CA ALA A 416 33.87 4.50 17.58
C ALA A 416 33.03 4.13 16.35
N TYR A 417 32.53 5.13 15.62
CA TYR A 417 31.88 4.90 14.34
C TYR A 417 32.87 4.38 13.26
N PRO A 418 32.41 3.55 12.31
CA PRO A 418 33.25 3.04 11.22
C PRO A 418 33.94 4.17 10.46
N GLY A 419 35.26 4.03 10.31
CA GLY A 419 36.14 4.99 9.64
C GLY A 419 36.87 5.93 10.58
N SER A 420 36.54 5.93 11.88
CA SER A 420 37.32 6.64 12.91
C SER A 420 38.57 5.86 13.32
N ASP A 421 39.53 6.55 13.95
CA ASP A 421 40.73 5.91 14.50
C ASP A 421 40.40 4.91 15.62
N ALA A 422 39.38 5.21 16.44
CA ALA A 422 38.91 4.32 17.49
C ALA A 422 38.37 3.00 16.91
N PHE A 423 37.52 3.08 15.87
CA PHE A 423 37.03 1.87 15.20
C PHE A 423 38.16 1.08 14.53
N ALA A 424 39.17 1.75 13.96
CA ALA A 424 40.32 1.09 13.38
C ALA A 424 41.16 0.33 14.42
N ALA A 425 41.29 0.88 15.63
CA ALA A 425 41.92 0.19 16.75
C ALA A 425 41.12 -1.06 17.16
N ASP A 426 39.79 -0.95 17.24
CA ASP A 426 38.92 -2.10 17.54
C ASP A 426 39.03 -3.20 16.47
N LEU A 427 39.08 -2.82 15.18
CA LEU A 427 39.25 -3.75 14.08
C LEU A 427 40.61 -4.48 14.14
N ALA A 428 41.66 -3.78 14.58
CA ALA A 428 43.00 -4.34 14.72
C ALA A 428 43.14 -5.28 15.93
N ASP A 429 42.48 -4.96 17.05
CA ASP A 429 42.46 -5.82 18.24
C ASP A 429 41.62 -7.09 18.02
N GLY A 430 40.67 -7.04 17.08
CA GLY A 430 39.75 -8.14 16.79
C GLY A 430 38.77 -8.42 17.94
N LYS A 431 38.82 -7.62 19.00
CA LYS A 431 37.95 -7.70 20.17
C LYS A 431 36.82 -6.68 20.04
N LEU A 432 35.61 -7.19 20.09
CA LEU A 432 34.37 -6.42 20.06
C LEU A 432 33.72 -6.34 21.43
N GLU A 433 34.47 -6.62 22.49
CA GLU A 433 33.98 -6.80 23.87
C GLU A 433 33.28 -5.55 24.45
N THR A 434 33.40 -4.39 23.80
CA THR A 434 32.70 -3.15 24.18
C THR A 434 31.35 -2.96 23.46
N ARG A 435 30.98 -3.85 22.53
CA ARG A 435 29.78 -3.75 21.67
C ARG A 435 28.77 -4.87 21.92
N ASN A 436 28.40 -5.09 23.17
CA ASN A 436 27.54 -6.20 23.61
C ASN A 436 26.29 -6.39 22.74
N TYR A 437 25.60 -5.30 22.37
CA TYR A 437 24.38 -5.38 21.56
C TYR A 437 24.65 -5.72 20.08
N LEU A 438 25.76 -5.24 19.50
CA LEU A 438 26.17 -5.64 18.16
C LEU A 438 26.55 -7.12 18.13
N ASN A 439 27.29 -7.58 19.15
CA ASN A 439 27.66 -8.99 19.31
C ASN A 439 26.41 -9.86 19.45
N ALA A 440 25.46 -9.47 20.30
CA ALA A 440 24.19 -10.16 20.43
C ALA A 440 23.40 -10.24 19.11
N ALA A 441 23.43 -9.19 18.27
CA ALA A 441 22.82 -9.21 16.95
C ALA A 441 23.55 -10.13 15.96
N MET A 442 24.88 -10.22 16.03
CA MET A 442 25.68 -11.16 15.22
C MET A 442 25.47 -12.61 15.64
N GLU A 443 25.42 -12.88 16.95
CA GLU A 443 25.10 -14.19 17.49
C GLU A 443 23.66 -14.62 17.14
N LEU A 444 22.71 -13.67 17.17
CA LEU A 444 21.35 -13.90 16.70
C LEU A 444 21.35 -14.28 15.21
N LEU A 445 22.03 -13.52 14.34
CA LEU A 445 22.17 -13.88 12.93
C LEU A 445 22.79 -15.27 12.77
N ASN A 446 23.85 -15.57 13.54
CA ASN A 446 24.50 -16.86 13.55
C ASN A 446 23.52 -17.99 13.90
N SER A 447 22.64 -17.78 14.89
CA SER A 447 21.62 -18.76 15.27
C SER A 447 20.67 -19.09 14.11
N PHE A 448 20.25 -18.08 13.33
CA PHE A 448 19.38 -18.30 12.17
C PHE A 448 20.06 -19.03 11.03
N ILE A 449 21.35 -18.76 10.76
CA ILE A 449 22.06 -19.37 9.63
C ILE A 449 22.65 -20.75 9.94
N THR A 450 22.68 -21.15 11.22
CA THR A 450 23.19 -22.46 11.66
C THR A 450 22.10 -23.42 12.14
N ASP A 451 20.90 -22.91 12.44
CA ASP A 451 19.77 -23.75 12.81
C ASP A 451 19.31 -24.61 11.61
N LYS A 452 19.41 -25.92 11.74
CA LYS A 452 19.04 -26.88 10.69
C LYS A 452 17.53 -26.92 10.41
N THR A 453 16.71 -26.37 11.29
CA THR A 453 15.27 -26.19 11.08
C THR A 453 14.96 -24.94 10.26
N ILE A 454 15.95 -24.07 10.07
CA ILE A 454 15.88 -22.85 9.30
C ILE A 454 16.75 -23.00 8.04
N PRO A 455 16.22 -23.49 6.89
CA PRO A 455 16.97 -23.57 5.64
C PRO A 455 17.36 -22.17 5.09
N ALA A 456 18.43 -21.61 5.63
CA ALA A 456 19.05 -20.37 5.18
C ALA A 456 20.05 -20.65 4.05
N ASP A 457 20.02 -19.81 3.01
CA ASP A 457 21.04 -19.78 1.96
C ASP A 457 22.19 -18.88 2.41
N THR A 458 23.24 -19.51 2.95
CA THR A 458 24.42 -18.80 3.46
C THR A 458 25.24 -18.08 2.40
N SER A 459 25.03 -18.39 1.11
CA SER A 459 25.62 -17.62 0.01
C SER A 459 24.92 -16.27 -0.20
N ARG A 460 23.76 -16.04 0.43
CA ARG A 460 22.92 -14.84 0.23
C ARG A 460 22.46 -14.25 1.57
N ILE A 461 23.43 -13.79 2.35
CA ILE A 461 23.20 -13.04 3.60
C ILE A 461 23.42 -11.55 3.33
N TYR A 462 22.43 -10.72 3.59
CA TYR A 462 22.46 -9.28 3.36
C TYR A 462 22.32 -8.54 4.69
N VAL A 463 23.05 -7.43 4.85
CA VAL A 463 22.93 -6.55 6.02
C VAL A 463 22.62 -5.12 5.60
N THR A 464 21.67 -4.51 6.28
CA THR A 464 21.29 -3.11 6.05
C THR A 464 21.02 -2.41 7.38
N GLY A 465 21.03 -1.09 7.35
CA GLY A 465 20.55 -0.29 8.48
C GLY A 465 20.68 1.21 8.21
N SER A 466 20.04 2.02 9.05
CA SER A 466 20.11 3.48 8.97
C SER A 466 20.67 4.11 10.26
N SER A 467 21.33 5.26 10.14
CA SER A 467 21.90 5.98 11.29
C SER A 467 22.83 5.07 12.12
N ASN A 468 22.62 4.91 13.43
CA ASN A 468 23.38 3.97 14.25
C ASN A 468 23.32 2.52 13.73
N GLY A 469 22.19 2.09 13.17
CA GLY A 469 22.05 0.80 12.48
C GLY A 469 22.79 0.75 11.14
N GLY A 470 22.94 1.89 10.46
CA GLY A 470 23.82 2.02 9.29
C GLY A 470 25.28 1.87 9.67
N GLY A 471 25.67 2.42 10.82
CA GLY A 471 26.97 2.17 11.44
C GLY A 471 27.16 0.70 11.79
N ALA A 472 26.13 0.03 12.31
CA ALA A 472 26.16 -1.40 12.58
C ALA A 472 26.37 -2.22 11.30
N ALA A 473 25.68 -1.89 10.20
CA ALA A 473 25.85 -2.54 8.91
C ALA A 473 27.27 -2.37 8.36
N TRP A 474 27.84 -1.16 8.42
CA TRP A 474 29.25 -0.91 8.10
C TRP A 474 30.17 -1.77 8.99
N ALA A 475 29.99 -1.72 10.31
CA ALA A 475 30.85 -2.45 11.24
C ALA A 475 30.82 -3.97 11.02
N MET A 476 29.62 -4.56 10.92
CA MET A 476 29.45 -6.00 10.66
C MET A 476 30.15 -6.42 9.36
N ALA A 477 30.01 -5.64 8.29
CA ALA A 477 30.69 -5.90 7.03
C ALA A 477 32.22 -5.80 7.14
N ALA A 478 32.75 -4.89 7.97
CA ALA A 478 34.19 -4.75 8.18
C ALA A 478 34.78 -5.92 8.98
N LEU A 479 34.05 -6.34 10.01
CA LEU A 479 34.47 -7.38 10.96
C LEU A 479 34.30 -8.79 10.38
N HIS A 480 33.28 -8.97 9.55
CA HIS A 480 32.91 -10.26 8.97
C HIS A 480 32.75 -10.18 7.44
N PRO A 481 33.79 -9.77 6.67
CA PRO A 481 33.68 -9.56 5.23
C PRO A 481 33.40 -10.85 4.43
N HIS A 482 33.56 -12.02 5.06
CA HIS A 482 33.28 -13.32 4.45
C HIS A 482 31.87 -13.86 4.75
N VAL A 483 31.05 -13.14 5.52
CA VAL A 483 29.68 -13.56 5.85
C VAL A 483 28.68 -13.00 4.84
N PHE A 484 28.80 -11.73 4.49
CA PHE A 484 27.78 -11.02 3.73
C PHE A 484 27.98 -11.13 2.22
N ALA A 485 26.88 -11.32 1.50
CA ALA A 485 26.81 -11.19 0.05
C ALA A 485 26.66 -9.73 -0.39
N ALA A 486 26.02 -8.89 0.42
CA ALA A 486 25.94 -7.45 0.19
C ALA A 486 25.70 -6.68 1.49
N ALA A 487 26.15 -5.42 1.53
CA ALA A 487 25.81 -4.46 2.58
C ALA A 487 25.14 -3.20 2.02
N ILE A 488 24.10 -2.72 2.70
CA ILE A 488 23.32 -1.53 2.32
C ILE A 488 23.28 -0.53 3.50
N PRO A 489 24.43 0.04 3.89
CA PRO A 489 24.46 1.01 4.98
C PRO A 489 23.89 2.37 4.52
N MET A 490 23.08 3.00 5.37
CA MET A 490 22.45 4.29 5.11
C MET A 490 22.81 5.28 6.20
N CYS A 491 23.32 6.46 5.82
CA CYS A 491 23.67 7.57 6.74
C CYS A 491 24.34 7.12 8.05
N GLY A 492 25.34 6.22 7.95
CA GLY A 492 25.85 5.45 9.10
C GLY A 492 27.25 5.80 9.59
N THR A 493 27.82 6.94 9.18
CA THR A 493 29.15 7.41 9.61
C THR A 493 29.26 8.93 9.40
N GLY A 494 30.28 9.58 9.95
CA GLY A 494 30.46 11.04 9.89
C GLY A 494 30.09 11.77 11.18
N ASN A 495 30.16 11.07 12.31
CA ASN A 495 29.91 11.65 13.63
C ASN A 495 31.02 12.65 13.99
N SER A 496 30.65 13.82 14.52
CA SER A 496 31.62 14.85 14.91
C SER A 496 32.50 14.43 16.09
N LEU A 497 32.03 13.53 16.95
CA LEU A 497 32.80 12.97 18.07
C LEU A 497 33.78 11.87 17.64
N SER A 498 33.53 11.26 16.48
CA SER A 498 34.38 10.21 15.90
C SER A 498 34.44 10.37 14.38
N PRO A 499 35.10 11.43 13.89
CA PRO A 499 35.15 11.72 12.46
C PRO A 499 35.89 10.61 11.72
N VAL A 500 35.52 10.41 10.46
CA VAL A 500 36.27 9.53 9.57
C VAL A 500 37.62 10.17 9.26
N THR A 501 38.70 9.47 9.58
CA THR A 501 40.07 9.90 9.27
C THR A 501 40.60 9.12 8.06
N ALA A 502 41.71 9.58 7.47
CA ALA A 502 42.36 8.83 6.39
C ALA A 502 42.84 7.46 6.88
N ALA A 503 43.39 7.38 8.09
CA ALA A 503 43.86 6.13 8.68
C ALA A 503 42.69 5.17 8.95
N GLY A 504 41.62 5.66 9.57
CA GLY A 504 40.44 4.86 9.88
C GLY A 504 39.68 4.40 8.64
N ALA A 505 39.55 5.24 7.60
CA ALA A 505 39.00 4.82 6.31
C ALA A 505 39.86 3.74 5.63
N ASN A 506 41.20 3.91 5.64
CA ASN A 506 42.12 2.93 5.06
C ASN A 506 42.12 1.59 5.79
N ALA A 507 41.86 1.58 7.10
CA ALA A 507 41.75 0.35 7.89
C ALA A 507 40.57 -0.55 7.42
N LEU A 508 39.52 0.05 6.85
CA LEU A 508 38.35 -0.69 6.36
C LEU A 508 38.51 -1.27 4.95
N VAL A 509 39.46 -0.73 4.17
CA VAL A 509 39.65 -1.09 2.76
C VAL A 509 39.77 -2.60 2.54
N PRO A 510 40.59 -3.37 3.29
CA PRO A 510 40.73 -4.81 3.06
C PRO A 510 39.40 -5.57 3.12
N SER A 511 38.51 -5.17 4.02
CA SER A 511 37.20 -5.82 4.21
C SER A 511 36.20 -5.48 3.09
N TYR A 512 36.34 -4.33 2.43
CA TYR A 512 35.35 -3.83 1.47
C TYR A 512 35.74 -3.99 0.00
N LEU A 513 37.00 -4.29 -0.31
CA LEU A 513 37.48 -4.38 -1.71
C LEU A 513 36.63 -5.31 -2.59
N ASN A 514 36.18 -6.43 -2.02
CA ASN A 514 35.48 -7.49 -2.76
C ASN A 514 34.01 -7.67 -2.38
N LEU A 515 33.53 -6.91 -1.39
CA LEU A 515 32.15 -6.95 -0.91
C LEU A 515 31.28 -5.99 -1.73
N PRO A 516 30.17 -6.45 -2.34
CA PRO A 516 29.13 -5.57 -2.87
C PRO A 516 28.56 -4.65 -1.78
N ILE A 517 28.70 -3.34 -1.95
CA ILE A 517 28.17 -2.33 -1.04
C ILE A 517 27.39 -1.31 -1.85
N TRP A 518 26.15 -1.01 -1.48
CA TRP A 518 25.42 0.13 -2.02
C TRP A 518 24.99 1.04 -0.87
N THR A 519 25.71 2.14 -0.68
CA THR A 519 25.51 3.07 0.43
C THR A 519 24.74 4.31 -0.01
N PHE A 520 23.95 4.87 0.92
CA PHE A 520 23.13 6.06 0.70
C PHE A 520 23.40 7.13 1.77
N HIS A 521 23.39 8.40 1.38
CA HIS A 521 23.53 9.52 2.33
C HIS A 521 22.88 10.79 1.77
N GLY A 522 22.23 11.58 2.63
CA GLY A 522 21.75 12.92 2.29
C GLY A 522 22.88 13.94 2.29
N ASP A 523 22.92 14.86 1.33
CA ASP A 523 23.93 15.93 1.28
C ASP A 523 23.64 17.09 2.25
N ALA A 524 22.46 17.12 2.87
CA ALA A 524 22.04 18.07 3.90
C ALA A 524 21.94 17.41 5.30
N ASP A 525 22.53 16.22 5.50
CA ASP A 525 22.56 15.56 6.80
C ASP A 525 23.46 16.33 7.79
N THR A 526 22.84 16.86 8.84
CA THR A 526 23.50 17.60 9.92
C THR A 526 23.72 16.76 11.17
N THR A 527 23.23 15.51 11.20
CA THR A 527 23.38 14.57 12.32
C THR A 527 24.65 13.75 12.15
N LEU A 528 24.84 13.17 10.97
CA LEU A 528 26.05 12.47 10.57
C LEU A 528 26.52 13.05 9.24
N SER A 529 27.72 13.62 9.20
CA SER A 529 28.20 14.30 7.99
C SER A 529 28.42 13.32 6.85
N ILE A 530 27.90 13.66 5.67
CA ILE A 530 28.13 12.92 4.42
C ILE A 530 29.62 12.68 4.14
N GLU A 531 30.51 13.58 4.61
CA GLU A 531 31.96 13.44 4.46
C GLU A 531 32.51 12.16 5.07
N GLY A 532 31.84 11.59 6.08
CA GLY A 532 32.20 10.28 6.61
C GLY A 532 32.03 9.18 5.58
N THR A 533 30.87 9.12 4.92
CA THR A 533 30.60 8.11 3.87
C THR A 533 31.47 8.36 2.65
N ARG A 534 31.67 9.63 2.28
CA ARG A 534 32.58 10.03 1.20
C ARG A 534 34.00 9.53 1.45
N GLY A 535 34.53 9.71 2.66
CA GLY A 535 35.87 9.30 3.05
C GLY A 535 36.11 7.80 2.86
N ILE A 536 35.18 6.97 3.34
CA ILE A 536 35.26 5.51 3.19
C ILE A 536 35.18 5.10 1.71
N VAL A 537 34.20 5.62 0.97
CA VAL A 537 34.02 5.31 -0.47
C VAL A 537 35.26 5.71 -1.27
N ASN A 538 35.83 6.88 -1.00
CA ASN A 538 37.03 7.36 -1.67
C ASN A 538 38.25 6.46 -1.36
N ALA A 539 38.43 6.03 -0.12
CA ALA A 539 39.53 5.12 0.26
C ALA A 539 39.43 3.77 -0.47
N VAL A 540 38.23 3.17 -0.52
CA VAL A 540 37.99 1.90 -1.22
C VAL A 540 38.25 2.06 -2.73
N ASN A 541 37.72 3.12 -3.34
CA ASN A 541 37.94 3.37 -4.77
C ASN A 541 39.42 3.65 -5.10
N ALA A 542 40.13 4.39 -4.25
CA ALA A 542 41.56 4.67 -4.40
C ALA A 542 42.41 3.40 -4.33
N ALA A 543 41.98 2.41 -3.52
CA ALA A 543 42.61 1.09 -3.45
C ALA A 543 42.18 0.13 -4.59
N GLY A 544 41.40 0.61 -5.56
CA GLY A 544 40.97 -0.16 -6.72
C GLY A 544 39.67 -0.95 -6.54
N GLY A 545 38.93 -0.75 -5.44
CA GLY A 545 37.61 -1.33 -5.24
C GLY A 545 36.62 -0.89 -6.32
N LYS A 546 35.81 -1.83 -6.81
CA LYS A 546 34.84 -1.62 -7.92
C LYS A 546 33.39 -1.94 -7.54
N LYS A 547 33.17 -2.50 -6.36
CA LYS A 547 31.89 -3.05 -5.93
C LYS A 547 31.13 -2.15 -4.93
N ILE A 548 31.63 -0.94 -4.69
CA ILE A 548 31.00 0.04 -3.82
C ILE A 548 30.29 1.11 -4.66
N ASN A 549 28.96 1.16 -4.54
CA ASN A 549 28.10 2.17 -5.12
C ASN A 549 27.73 3.18 -4.03
N PHE A 550 27.78 4.48 -4.36
CA PHE A 550 27.38 5.54 -3.44
C PHE A 550 26.35 6.44 -4.10
N THR A 551 25.11 6.39 -3.60
CA THR A 551 24.03 7.29 -4.00
C THR A 551 23.90 8.43 -2.99
N ILE A 552 23.99 9.66 -3.50
CA ILE A 552 23.73 10.87 -2.72
C ILE A 552 22.27 11.26 -2.93
N ILE A 553 21.54 11.52 -1.86
CA ILE A 553 20.16 12.01 -1.91
C ILE A 553 20.21 13.55 -1.88
N PRO A 554 19.93 14.24 -3.00
CA PRO A 554 20.05 15.69 -3.07
C PRO A 554 19.01 16.38 -2.19
N GLY A 555 19.46 17.32 -1.34
CA GLY A 555 18.65 17.95 -0.30
C GLY A 555 18.21 17.01 0.83
N GLY A 556 18.70 15.76 0.85
CA GLY A 556 18.36 14.77 1.86
C GLY A 556 18.93 15.15 3.22
N SER A 557 18.09 15.15 4.26
CA SER A 557 18.51 15.31 5.65
C SER A 557 18.99 13.96 6.23
N HIS A 558 18.86 13.73 7.54
CA HIS A 558 19.24 12.45 8.16
C HIS A 558 18.28 11.29 7.80
N ASP A 559 16.99 11.59 7.65
CA ASP A 559 15.94 10.60 7.38
C ASP A 559 15.80 10.36 5.87
N ILE A 560 16.67 9.51 5.32
CA ILE A 560 16.73 9.22 3.87
C ILE A 560 16.25 7.83 3.46
N VAL A 561 15.76 7.03 4.42
CA VAL A 561 15.51 5.60 4.20
C VAL A 561 14.39 5.36 3.17
N SER A 562 13.34 6.17 3.17
CA SER A 562 12.24 6.05 2.20
C SER A 562 12.71 6.38 0.78
N GLN A 563 13.59 7.38 0.62
CA GLN A 563 14.20 7.75 -0.66
C GLN A 563 15.15 6.65 -1.16
N ALA A 564 15.96 6.08 -0.26
CA ALA A 564 16.83 4.95 -0.58
C ALA A 564 16.01 3.72 -1.00
N ALA A 565 14.96 3.37 -0.25
CA ALA A 565 14.08 2.25 -0.57
C ALA A 565 13.33 2.42 -1.91
N GLY A 566 13.02 3.67 -2.29
CA GLY A 566 12.43 4.01 -3.59
C GLY A 566 13.42 4.11 -4.75
N THR A 567 14.71 3.77 -4.56
CA THR A 567 15.69 3.79 -5.64
C THR A 567 15.46 2.63 -6.60
N ASP A 568 15.22 2.95 -7.87
CA ASP A 568 14.98 1.97 -8.93
C ASP A 568 16.09 0.92 -8.99
N GLY A 569 15.70 -0.35 -9.02
CA GLY A 569 16.61 -1.50 -9.14
C GLY A 569 17.40 -1.86 -7.87
N LEU A 570 17.26 -1.13 -6.75
CA LEU A 570 17.97 -1.46 -5.51
C LEU A 570 17.64 -2.87 -5.02
N ILE A 571 16.34 -3.22 -4.96
CA ILE A 571 15.91 -4.54 -4.48
C ILE A 571 16.45 -5.66 -5.38
N ASP A 572 16.31 -5.51 -6.70
CA ASP A 572 16.85 -6.48 -7.66
C ASP A 572 18.38 -6.63 -7.52
N TRP A 573 19.08 -5.52 -7.31
CA TRP A 573 20.52 -5.55 -7.08
C TRP A 573 20.89 -6.31 -5.81
N ILE A 574 20.18 -6.10 -4.69
CA ILE A 574 20.43 -6.82 -3.43
C ILE A 574 20.36 -8.33 -3.68
N PHE A 575 19.25 -8.79 -4.26
CA PHE A 575 18.99 -10.22 -4.44
C PHE A 575 19.79 -10.86 -5.58
N ALA A 576 20.44 -10.06 -6.44
CA ALA A 576 21.41 -10.54 -7.42
C ALA A 576 22.78 -10.87 -6.80
N GLN A 577 23.11 -10.34 -5.60
CA GLN A 577 24.42 -10.58 -4.99
C GLN A 577 24.50 -11.98 -4.36
N LYS A 578 25.68 -12.59 -4.50
CA LYS A 578 26.06 -13.87 -3.87
C LYS A 578 27.48 -13.82 -3.33
N ASN A 579 27.69 -14.53 -2.23
CA ASN A 579 29.00 -14.81 -1.62
C ASN A 579 29.33 -16.30 -1.77
N GLU A 580 29.97 -16.65 -2.88
CA GLU A 580 30.40 -18.03 -3.17
C GLU A 580 31.54 -18.51 -2.23
N ASN A 581 32.16 -17.60 -1.48
CA ASN A 581 33.24 -17.87 -0.53
C ASN A 581 32.78 -17.67 0.92
N PHE A 582 31.50 -17.95 1.20
CA PHE A 582 30.95 -17.81 2.54
C PHE A 582 31.82 -18.53 3.58
N ARG A 583 32.18 -17.79 4.64
CA ARG A 583 32.78 -18.34 5.86
C ARG A 583 32.04 -17.74 7.03
N ASN A 584 31.51 -18.61 7.90
CA ASN A 584 30.87 -18.15 9.11
C ASN A 584 31.90 -17.67 10.11
N THR A 585 32.17 -16.36 10.13
CA THR A 585 33.10 -15.73 11.09
C THR A 585 32.37 -14.97 12.19
N LEU A 586 31.04 -15.05 12.30
CA LEU A 586 30.21 -14.24 13.22
C LEU A 586 30.45 -14.53 14.69
N MET A 587 30.76 -15.78 15.02
CA MET A 587 31.22 -16.11 16.37
C MET A 587 32.71 -15.82 16.42
N PRO A 588 33.25 -15.31 17.56
CA PRO A 588 34.69 -15.27 17.75
C PRO A 588 35.21 -16.63 17.37
N VAL A 589 36.19 -16.62 16.48
CA VAL A 589 36.93 -17.81 16.11
C VAL A 589 37.38 -18.38 17.45
N ARG A 590 36.70 -19.44 17.95
CA ARG A 590 37.38 -20.47 18.75
C ARG A 590 38.69 -20.60 18.03
N ASP A 591 39.82 -20.35 18.71
CA ASP A 591 41.14 -20.54 18.10
C ASP A 591 40.98 -21.74 17.17
N PRO A 592 41.26 -21.63 15.85
CA PRO A 592 40.97 -22.73 14.94
C PRO A 592 41.60 -24.04 15.42
N MET A 593 42.58 -23.93 16.33
CA MET A 593 43.26 -24.97 17.06
C MET A 593 42.62 -25.38 18.41
N ASP A 594 41.76 -24.57 19.03
CA ASP A 594 40.86 -24.90 20.16
C ASP A 594 39.51 -25.42 19.63
N ALA A 595 39.56 -26.58 18.97
CA ALA A 595 38.36 -27.19 18.38
C ALA A 595 37.30 -27.54 19.42
N ASN A 596 37.70 -27.82 20.66
CA ASN A 596 36.80 -28.22 21.74
C ASN A 596 36.21 -27.00 22.49
N GLY A 597 36.84 -25.83 22.38
CA GLY A 597 36.46 -24.52 22.91
C GLY A 597 36.57 -24.38 24.41
N ASP A 598 37.56 -25.01 25.02
CA ASP A 598 37.85 -24.89 26.45
C ASP A 598 38.85 -23.77 26.77
N GLY A 599 39.27 -23.02 25.74
CA GLY A 599 40.24 -21.94 25.84
C GLY A 599 41.69 -22.40 25.89
N LYS A 600 41.96 -23.68 25.60
CA LYS A 600 43.32 -24.24 25.47
C LYS A 600 43.47 -24.87 24.09
N VAL A 601 44.72 -24.90 23.62
CA VAL A 601 45.11 -25.68 22.45
C VAL A 601 45.89 -26.88 22.94
N ASP A 602 45.28 -28.07 22.90
CA ASP A 602 45.89 -29.32 23.32
C ASP A 602 45.49 -30.53 22.44
N LEU A 603 45.88 -31.74 22.84
CA LEU A 603 45.61 -32.96 22.08
C LEU A 603 44.11 -33.28 21.99
N GLN A 604 43.27 -32.76 22.90
CA GLN A 604 41.83 -32.95 22.89
C GLN A 604 41.18 -32.23 21.70
N ASP A 605 41.79 -31.13 21.23
CA ASP A 605 41.35 -30.42 20.03
C ASP A 605 41.64 -31.21 18.76
N VAL A 606 42.85 -31.78 18.66
CA VAL A 606 43.24 -32.68 17.56
C VAL A 606 42.26 -33.85 17.44
N LEU A 607 41.89 -34.45 18.57
CA LEU A 607 40.90 -35.54 18.62
C LEU A 607 39.51 -35.07 18.19
N THR A 608 39.12 -33.86 18.59
CA THR A 608 37.82 -33.26 18.23
C THR A 608 37.74 -33.00 16.72
N MET A 609 38.80 -32.43 16.12
CA MET A 609 38.90 -32.21 14.68
C MET A 609 38.83 -33.51 13.88
N LEU A 610 39.59 -34.53 14.30
CA LEU A 610 39.59 -35.84 13.63
C LEU A 610 38.23 -36.54 13.73
N ALA A 611 37.57 -36.45 14.89
CA ALA A 611 36.23 -36.99 15.06
C ALA A 611 35.19 -36.30 14.17
N ASP A 612 35.32 -34.97 13.98
CA ASP A 612 34.44 -34.20 13.10
C ASP A 612 34.63 -34.58 11.62
N ILE A 613 35.89 -34.73 11.18
CA ILE A 613 36.25 -35.21 9.84
C ILE A 613 35.70 -36.63 9.60
N LEU A 614 35.86 -37.54 10.57
CA LEU A 614 35.36 -38.91 10.48
C LEU A 614 33.83 -39.00 10.39
N ARG A 615 33.11 -37.97 10.87
CA ARG A 615 31.65 -37.85 10.75
C ARG A 615 31.20 -37.19 9.43
N GLY A 616 32.13 -36.82 8.55
CA GLY A 616 31.84 -36.21 7.25
C GLY A 616 31.50 -34.72 7.32
N SER A 617 31.86 -34.03 8.41
CA SER A 617 31.69 -32.60 8.57
C SER A 617 32.77 -31.81 7.83
N SER A 618 32.43 -30.61 7.35
CA SER A 618 33.35 -29.70 6.64
C SER A 618 33.88 -28.57 7.51
N ASN A 619 33.71 -28.65 8.84
CA ASN A 619 34.16 -27.60 9.76
C ASN A 619 35.68 -27.59 9.95
N TYR A 620 36.34 -28.74 9.78
CA TYR A 620 37.80 -28.90 9.90
C TYR A 620 38.37 -29.73 8.74
N SER A 621 39.60 -29.42 8.35
CA SER A 621 40.38 -30.13 7.33
C SER A 621 41.59 -30.84 7.94
N LEU A 622 42.19 -31.78 7.19
CA LEU A 622 43.47 -32.39 7.57
C LEU A 622 44.61 -31.36 7.70
N ASN A 623 44.50 -30.21 7.03
CA ASN A 623 45.46 -29.12 7.19
C ASN A 623 45.31 -28.43 8.55
N ASP A 624 44.08 -28.29 9.06
CA ASP A 624 43.83 -27.70 10.38
C ASP A 624 44.42 -28.60 11.47
N VAL A 625 44.17 -29.91 11.38
CA VAL A 625 44.79 -30.93 12.26
C VAL A 625 46.32 -30.83 12.25
N THR A 626 46.91 -30.71 11.06
CA THR A 626 48.37 -30.64 10.88
C THR A 626 48.96 -29.37 11.48
N ASN A 627 48.25 -28.24 11.38
CA ASN A 627 48.70 -26.96 11.92
C ASN A 627 48.62 -26.94 13.45
N THR A 628 47.55 -27.49 14.04
CA THR A 628 47.44 -27.67 15.50
C THR A 628 48.56 -28.53 16.06
N LEU A 629 48.86 -29.67 15.42
CA LEU A 629 49.97 -30.53 15.83
C LEU A 629 51.34 -29.83 15.75
N LYS A 630 51.57 -28.96 14.75
CA LYS A 630 52.82 -28.19 14.64
C LYS A 630 52.97 -27.19 15.77
N GLN A 631 51.89 -26.52 16.18
CA GLN A 631 51.91 -25.57 17.29
C GLN A 631 52.16 -26.29 18.62
N LEU A 632 51.52 -27.43 18.85
CA LEU A 632 51.74 -28.26 20.04
C LEU A 632 53.18 -28.77 20.15
N ALA A 633 53.86 -28.99 19.02
CA ALA A 633 55.27 -29.41 19.00
C ALA A 633 56.26 -28.26 19.24
N GLN A 634 55.80 -27.01 19.21
CA GLN A 634 56.60 -25.80 19.42
C GLN A 634 56.41 -25.16 20.81
N ALA A 635 55.33 -25.53 21.51
CA ALA A 635 55.04 -25.19 22.90
C ALA A 635 55.71 -26.17 23.87
#